data_AF-A0A959NZ05-F1
#
_entry.id   AF-A0A959NZ05-F1
#
_cell.length_a   1.000
_cell.length_b   1.000
_cell.length_c   1.000
_cell.angle_alpha   90.00
_cell.angle_beta   90.00
_cell.angle_gamma   90.00
#
_symmetry.space_group_name_H-M   'P 1'
#
loop_
_entity.id
_entity.type
_entity.pdbx_description
1 polymer ?
#
loop_
_entity_poly.entity_id
_entity_poly.type
_entity_poly.pdbx_seq_one_letter_code
_entity_poly.pdbx_strand_id
1 'polypeptide(L)'
;MHSTILIFLDGVGIGKPDSTINPFFKYPFKTFTELFGATPSLENQKLSKDGRFLFPTDALMDMPDLPQSGTGQTSIFCGVNAARILGNHFGPFPHSKLVPIIKVQNIFQQFKLRKKKVTFVNAYPKVFFEYIESGKKRLSVTSLSCNLSGVPLKNSTDLRKGKALSAEIDNYMWVNKLSISLKVIKPETAAK
;
A
#
# COMPACT_ATOMS: atom_id res chain seq x y z
N MET A 1 4.50 -23.99 6.77
CA MET A 1 5.10 -22.83 6.08
C MET A 1 4.13 -21.67 6.23
N HIS A 2 4.54 -20.56 6.83
CA HIS A 2 3.66 -19.40 7.02
C HIS A 2 3.80 -18.44 5.85
N SER A 3 2.68 -17.93 5.35
CA SER A 3 2.61 -16.86 4.35
C SER A 3 2.23 -15.55 5.06
N THR A 4 2.78 -14.43 4.58
CA THR A 4 2.48 -13.10 5.12
C THR A 4 1.96 -12.22 3.99
N ILE A 5 0.87 -11.49 4.26
CA ILE A 5 0.29 -10.52 3.35
C ILE A 5 0.34 -9.16 4.04
N LEU A 6 0.86 -8.16 3.32
CA LEU A 6 0.78 -6.75 3.72
C LEU A 6 -0.25 -6.07 2.81
N ILE A 7 -1.31 -5.53 3.42
CA ILE A 7 -2.29 -4.70 2.75
C ILE A 7 -2.03 -3.26 3.20
N PHE A 8 -1.81 -2.36 2.24
CA PHE A 8 -1.65 -0.93 2.49
C PHE A 8 -2.79 -0.18 1.81
N LEU A 9 -3.62 0.49 2.60
CA LEU A 9 -4.73 1.30 2.15
C LEU A 9 -4.38 2.77 2.36
N ASP A 10 -4.14 3.48 1.27
CA ASP A 10 -3.72 4.89 1.31
C ASP A 10 -4.89 5.80 1.71
N GLY A 11 -4.59 6.84 2.49
CA GLY A 11 -5.57 7.85 2.91
C GLY A 11 -6.62 7.39 3.91
N VAL A 12 -6.46 6.22 4.54
CA VAL A 12 -7.42 5.69 5.52
C VAL A 12 -6.79 5.60 6.91
N GLY A 13 -7.51 6.12 7.92
CA GLY A 13 -7.07 6.13 9.31
C GLY A 13 -8.23 5.96 10.30
N ILE A 14 -7.89 5.91 11.59
CA ILE A 14 -8.87 5.81 12.68
C ILE A 14 -9.47 7.20 12.94
N GLY A 15 -10.77 7.34 12.67
CA GLY A 15 -11.51 8.61 12.81
C GLY A 15 -12.55 8.61 13.94
N LYS A 16 -13.28 9.71 14.08
CA LYS A 16 -14.43 9.82 15.01
C LYS A 16 -15.52 8.79 14.65
N PRO A 17 -16.30 8.28 15.62
CA PRO A 17 -17.40 7.36 15.36
C PRO A 17 -18.62 8.09 14.76
N ASP A 18 -18.47 8.61 13.54
CA ASP A 18 -19.45 9.45 12.86
C ASP A 18 -19.68 8.95 11.43
N SER A 19 -20.89 8.50 11.12
CA SER A 19 -21.26 7.91 9.82
C SER A 19 -21.28 8.93 8.67
N THR A 20 -21.22 10.23 8.95
CA THR A 20 -21.17 11.29 7.92
C THR A 20 -19.76 11.49 7.36
N ILE A 21 -18.72 11.25 8.17
CA ILE A 21 -17.32 11.51 7.81
C ILE A 21 -16.41 10.28 7.91
N ASN A 22 -16.80 9.24 8.65
CA ASN A 22 -15.99 8.05 8.85
C ASN A 22 -16.59 6.85 8.09
N PRO A 23 -15.94 6.36 7.03
CA PRO A 23 -16.45 5.23 6.25
C PRO A 23 -16.63 3.98 7.11
N PHE A 24 -15.84 3.79 8.17
CA PHE A 24 -15.96 2.62 9.06
C PHE A 24 -17.27 2.57 9.84
N PHE A 25 -17.93 3.72 10.03
CA PHE A 25 -19.24 3.83 10.69
C PHE A 25 -20.38 4.06 9.69
N LYS A 26 -20.06 4.57 8.49
CA LYS A 26 -21.02 4.66 7.38
C LYS A 26 -21.38 3.30 6.80
N TYR A 27 -20.39 2.41 6.69
CA TYR A 27 -20.56 1.08 6.11
C TYR A 27 -20.27 -0.01 7.16
N PRO A 28 -21.05 -1.10 7.22
CA PRO A 28 -20.88 -2.15 8.21
C PRO A 28 -19.69 -3.08 7.85
N PHE A 29 -18.47 -2.64 8.13
CA PHE A 29 -17.25 -3.43 7.90
C PHE A 29 -17.15 -4.61 8.87
N LYS A 30 -17.67 -5.76 8.43
CA LYS A 30 -17.61 -7.05 9.17
C LYS A 30 -16.20 -7.43 9.62
N THR A 31 -15.18 -7.06 8.83
CA THR A 31 -13.77 -7.29 9.17
C THR A 31 -13.44 -6.82 10.59
N PHE A 32 -13.93 -5.66 11.03
CA PHE A 32 -13.63 -5.15 12.35
C PHE A 32 -14.43 -5.86 13.45
N THR A 33 -15.75 -5.98 13.27
CA THR A 33 -16.63 -6.57 14.28
C THR A 33 -16.37 -8.07 14.47
N GLU A 34 -16.09 -8.82 13.39
CA GLU A 34 -15.81 -10.25 13.48
C GLU A 34 -14.40 -10.51 14.08
N LEU A 35 -13.37 -9.83 13.56
CA LEU A 35 -11.98 -10.09 13.97
C LEU A 35 -11.59 -9.45 15.31
N PHE A 36 -12.13 -8.27 15.62
CA PHE A 36 -11.76 -7.47 16.78
C PHE A 36 -12.91 -7.22 17.77
N GLY A 37 -14.15 -7.59 17.42
CA GLY A 37 -15.33 -7.41 18.28
C GLY A 37 -15.96 -6.01 18.22
N ALA A 38 -15.27 -5.02 17.64
CA ALA A 38 -15.74 -3.65 17.53
C ALA A 38 -15.07 -2.93 16.35
N THR A 39 -15.70 -1.84 15.88
CA THR A 39 -15.13 -0.93 14.88
C THR A 39 -14.17 0.05 15.55
N PRO A 40 -12.93 0.26 15.03
CA PRO A 40 -11.99 1.21 15.61
C PRO A 40 -12.43 2.66 15.37
N SER A 41 -12.29 3.48 16.39
CA SER A 41 -12.54 4.93 16.38
C SER A 41 -11.59 5.66 17.32
N LEU A 42 -11.64 6.99 17.34
CA LEU A 42 -10.86 7.79 18.28
C LEU A 42 -11.17 7.49 19.75
N GLU A 43 -12.33 6.91 20.07
CA GLU A 43 -12.74 6.53 21.42
C GLU A 43 -12.23 5.13 21.82
N ASN A 44 -11.92 4.27 20.85
CA ASN A 44 -11.47 2.89 21.04
C ASN A 44 -10.37 2.51 20.03
N GLN A 45 -9.26 3.26 20.07
CA GLN A 45 -8.19 3.18 19.07
C GLN A 45 -7.41 1.87 19.11
N LYS A 46 -7.42 1.17 20.26
CA LYS A 46 -6.71 -0.09 20.46
C LYS A 46 -7.73 -1.21 20.65
N LEU A 47 -7.65 -2.23 19.79
CA LEU A 47 -8.49 -3.43 19.86
C LEU A 47 -7.60 -4.67 19.83
N SER A 48 -7.97 -5.67 20.62
CA SER A 48 -7.28 -6.95 20.64
C SER A 48 -8.25 -8.09 20.90
N LYS A 49 -8.18 -9.14 20.09
CA LYS A 49 -9.03 -10.34 20.22
C LYS A 49 -8.32 -11.54 19.60
N ASP A 50 -8.29 -12.66 20.32
CA ASP A 50 -7.71 -13.94 19.86
C ASP A 50 -6.28 -13.81 19.27
N GLY A 51 -5.42 -13.00 19.89
CA GLY A 51 -4.04 -12.77 19.40
C GLY A 51 -3.95 -11.87 18.16
N ARG A 52 -5.04 -11.23 17.74
CA ARG A 52 -5.07 -10.18 16.71
C ARG A 52 -5.00 -8.82 17.39
N PHE A 53 -4.28 -7.89 16.79
CA PHE A 53 -4.06 -6.56 17.34
C PHE A 53 -4.35 -5.49 16.30
N LEU A 54 -5.03 -4.44 16.72
CA LEU A 54 -5.23 -3.21 15.99
C LEU A 54 -4.88 -2.06 16.92
N PHE A 55 -4.01 -1.17 16.48
CA PHE A 55 -3.59 -0.01 17.25
C PHE A 55 -3.24 1.14 16.29
N PRO A 56 -3.35 2.40 16.74
CA PRO A 56 -3.01 3.55 15.92
C PRO A 56 -1.49 3.63 15.73
N THR A 57 -1.08 4.20 14.61
CA THR A 57 0.31 4.60 14.37
C THR A 57 0.34 6.10 14.13
N ASP A 58 1.34 6.79 14.68
CA ASP A 58 1.52 8.22 14.43
C ASP A 58 2.12 8.43 13.04
N ALA A 59 1.33 9.01 12.14
CA ALA A 59 1.76 9.34 10.79
C ALA A 59 2.76 10.52 10.76
N LEU A 60 2.79 11.36 11.80
CA LEU A 60 3.75 12.47 11.91
C LEU A 60 5.15 11.96 12.18
N MET A 61 5.29 10.80 12.83
CA MET A 61 6.58 10.20 13.16
C MET A 61 7.49 11.17 13.95
N ASP A 62 6.90 11.90 14.89
CA ASP A 62 7.54 12.96 15.69
C ASP A 62 8.14 14.11 14.86
N MET A 63 7.62 14.36 13.65
CA MET A 63 8.07 15.46 12.78
C MET A 63 6.95 16.49 12.57
N PRO A 64 7.30 17.80 12.49
CA PRO A 64 6.34 18.85 12.18
C PRO A 64 5.78 18.70 10.75
N ASP A 65 4.74 19.48 10.46
CA ASP A 65 4.03 19.53 9.18
C ASP A 65 3.18 18.29 8.84
N LEU A 66 2.41 18.42 7.76
CA LEU A 66 1.50 17.36 7.31
C LEU A 66 2.29 16.14 6.80
N PRO A 67 1.88 14.92 7.17
CA PRO A 67 2.51 13.70 6.69
C PRO A 67 2.35 13.59 5.17
N GLN A 68 3.38 13.09 4.50
CA GLN A 68 3.43 12.97 3.03
C GLN A 68 3.75 11.54 2.60
N SER A 69 3.24 11.13 1.44
CA SER A 69 3.33 9.74 0.96
C SER A 69 4.77 9.25 0.74
N GLY A 70 5.68 10.13 0.30
CA GLY A 70 7.07 9.74 0.01
C GLY A 70 7.82 9.30 1.26
N THR A 71 7.78 10.10 2.32
CA THR A 71 8.36 9.75 3.63
C THR A 71 7.56 8.64 4.32
N GLY A 72 6.23 8.75 4.38
CA GLY A 72 5.38 7.75 5.05
C GLY A 72 5.53 6.34 4.46
N GLN A 73 5.44 6.20 3.14
CA GLN A 73 5.62 4.89 2.50
C GLN A 73 7.06 4.40 2.61
N THR A 74 8.07 5.28 2.58
CA THR A 74 9.46 4.86 2.82
C THR A 74 9.61 4.27 4.21
N SER A 75 8.99 4.90 5.23
CA SER A 75 9.02 4.40 6.59
C SER A 75 8.36 3.02 6.72
N ILE A 76 7.19 2.83 6.11
CA ILE A 76 6.48 1.54 6.10
C ILE A 76 7.31 0.45 5.41
N PHE A 77 7.86 0.74 4.24
CA PHE A 77 8.56 -0.27 3.43
C PHE A 77 9.97 -0.57 3.91
N CYS A 78 10.64 0.38 4.57
CA CYS A 78 12.04 0.25 4.95
C CYS A 78 12.28 0.13 6.46
N GLY A 79 11.26 0.34 7.30
CA GLY A 79 11.40 0.24 8.76
C GLY A 79 12.25 1.35 9.39
N VAL A 80 12.33 2.52 8.76
CA VAL A 80 13.09 3.69 9.25
C VAL A 80 12.16 4.89 9.42
N ASN A 81 12.53 5.87 10.24
CA ASN A 81 11.81 7.15 10.26
C ASN A 81 12.34 8.05 9.13
N ALA A 82 11.74 7.95 7.95
CA ALA A 82 12.21 8.66 6.75
C ALA A 82 12.03 10.18 6.85
N ALA A 83 10.99 10.67 7.51
CA ALA A 83 10.77 12.10 7.72
C ALA A 83 11.88 12.70 8.61
N ARG A 84 12.25 12.01 9.68
CA ARG A 84 13.36 12.41 10.55
C ARG A 84 14.71 12.40 9.84
N ILE A 85 14.94 11.44 8.94
CA ILE A 85 16.16 11.39 8.12
C ILE A 85 16.26 12.60 7.17
N LEU A 86 15.13 13.09 6.66
CA LEU A 86 15.09 14.28 5.80
C LEU A 86 15.04 15.60 6.58
N GLY A 87 14.55 15.56 7.82
CA GLY A 87 14.23 16.75 8.62
C GLY A 87 12.83 17.31 8.35
N ASN A 88 12.05 16.70 7.46
CA ASN A 88 10.69 17.12 7.10
C ASN A 88 9.92 15.99 6.41
N HIS A 89 8.60 16.14 6.29
CA HIS A 89 7.79 15.29 5.42
C HIS A 89 7.99 15.65 3.95
N PHE A 90 8.00 14.64 3.07
CA PHE A 90 8.20 14.83 1.64
C PHE A 90 7.38 13.84 0.81
N GLY A 91 6.82 14.29 -0.31
CA GLY A 91 6.02 13.45 -1.20
C GLY A 91 5.58 14.18 -2.48
N PRO A 92 4.80 13.52 -3.34
CA PRO A 92 4.27 12.16 -3.18
C PRO A 92 5.29 11.05 -3.52
N PHE A 93 6.38 11.38 -4.21
CA PHE A 93 7.47 10.45 -4.56
C PHE A 93 8.57 10.44 -3.49
N PRO A 94 9.39 9.38 -3.37
CA PRO A 94 10.51 9.39 -2.43
C PRO A 94 11.51 10.48 -2.80
N HIS A 95 12.03 11.16 -1.78
CA HIS A 95 13.15 12.08 -1.94
C HIS A 95 14.41 11.33 -2.40
N SER A 96 15.25 11.94 -3.23
CA SER A 96 16.47 11.30 -3.77
C SER A 96 17.41 10.76 -2.68
N LYS A 97 17.55 11.49 -1.56
CA LYS A 97 18.32 11.06 -0.37
C LYS A 97 17.82 9.76 0.27
N LEU A 98 16.54 9.38 0.06
CA LEU A 98 15.99 8.13 0.59
C LEU A 98 16.20 6.94 -0.35
N VAL A 99 16.51 7.16 -1.63
CA VAL A 99 16.68 6.09 -2.63
C VAL A 99 17.76 5.06 -2.23
N PRO A 100 18.95 5.47 -1.71
CA PRO A 100 19.93 4.51 -1.21
C PRO A 100 19.39 3.63 -0.07
N ILE A 101 18.57 4.19 0.82
CA ILE A 101 17.93 3.44 1.90
C ILE A 101 16.91 2.45 1.33
N ILE A 102 16.04 2.90 0.44
CA ILE A 102 15.04 2.05 -0.22
C ILE A 102 15.72 0.88 -0.93
N LYS A 103 16.82 1.13 -1.64
CA LYS A 103 17.57 0.09 -2.37
C LYS A 103 17.99 -1.09 -1.49
N VAL A 104 18.35 -0.84 -0.23
CA VAL A 104 18.91 -1.85 0.68
C VAL A 104 17.88 -2.38 1.68
N GLN A 105 17.02 -1.50 2.20
CA GLN A 105 16.19 -1.78 3.37
C GLN A 105 14.73 -2.10 3.04
N ASN A 106 14.27 -1.89 1.80
CA ASN A 106 12.88 -2.19 1.48
C ASN A 106 12.53 -3.67 1.77
N ILE A 107 11.28 -3.90 2.17
CA ILE A 107 10.79 -5.20 2.63
C ILE A 107 11.01 -6.33 1.62
N PHE A 108 10.91 -6.06 0.32
CA PHE A 108 11.14 -7.08 -0.71
C PHE A 108 12.60 -7.53 -0.75
N GLN A 109 13.53 -6.57 -0.72
CA GLN A 109 14.96 -6.86 -0.67
C GLN A 109 15.30 -7.66 0.60
N GLN A 110 14.74 -7.26 1.74
CA GLN A 110 14.95 -7.94 3.02
C GLN A 110 14.44 -9.39 3.02
N PHE A 111 13.29 -9.66 2.42
CA PHE A 111 12.80 -11.04 2.27
C PHE A 111 13.61 -11.86 1.26
N LYS A 112 14.04 -11.26 0.14
CA LYS A 112 14.88 -11.94 -0.86
C LYS A 112 16.23 -12.37 -0.27
N LEU A 113 16.87 -11.50 0.53
CA LEU A 113 18.12 -11.83 1.24
C LEU A 113 17.95 -13.05 2.17
N ARG A 114 16.76 -13.25 2.73
CA ARG A 114 16.38 -14.40 3.56
C ARG A 114 15.87 -15.60 2.75
N LYS A 115 16.12 -15.61 1.44
CA LYS A 115 15.70 -16.66 0.49
C LYS A 115 14.18 -16.92 0.51
N LYS A 116 13.37 -15.89 0.79
CA LYS A 116 11.90 -15.97 0.75
C LYS A 116 11.37 -15.56 -0.63
N LYS A 117 10.23 -16.13 -1.02
CA LYS A 117 9.48 -15.71 -2.21
C LYS A 117 8.70 -14.44 -1.89
N VAL A 118 8.72 -13.49 -2.80
CA VAL A 118 8.00 -12.20 -2.68
C VAL A 118 7.23 -11.92 -3.96
N THR A 119 6.09 -11.25 -3.83
CA THR A 119 5.32 -10.73 -4.96
C THR A 119 4.72 -9.39 -4.57
N PHE A 120 4.64 -8.47 -5.53
CA PHE A 120 3.78 -7.30 -5.44
C PHE A 120 2.55 -7.56 -6.31
N VAL A 121 1.36 -7.37 -5.75
CA VAL A 121 0.11 -7.84 -6.36
C VAL A 121 -0.50 -6.80 -7.31
N ASN A 122 -0.23 -5.51 -7.08
CA ASN A 122 -0.81 -4.47 -7.92
C ASN A 122 -0.25 -4.53 -9.35
N ALA A 123 -1.16 -4.49 -10.31
CA ALA A 123 -0.85 -4.40 -11.72
C ALA A 123 -0.69 -2.96 -12.17
N TYR A 124 0.06 -2.78 -13.26
CA TYR A 124 0.25 -1.50 -13.93
C TYR A 124 -0.09 -1.60 -15.42
N PRO A 125 -0.66 -0.55 -16.04
CA PRO A 125 -0.98 -0.56 -17.47
C PRO A 125 0.29 -0.48 -18.32
N LYS A 126 0.19 -0.84 -19.61
CA LYS A 126 1.34 -0.86 -20.53
C LYS A 126 2.12 0.47 -20.54
N VAL A 127 1.40 1.59 -20.54
CA VAL A 127 2.00 2.94 -20.51
C VAL A 127 2.93 3.19 -19.32
N PHE A 128 2.70 2.51 -18.19
CA PHE A 128 3.58 2.61 -17.02
C PHE A 128 4.90 1.85 -17.22
N PHE A 129 4.88 0.72 -17.92
CA PHE A 129 6.10 -0.01 -18.28
C PHE A 129 6.92 0.78 -19.30
N GLU A 130 6.26 1.33 -20.33
CA GLU A 130 6.89 2.23 -21.31
C GLU A 130 7.51 3.46 -20.62
N TYR A 131 6.85 4.01 -19.59
CA TYR A 131 7.39 5.08 -18.77
C TYR A 131 8.70 4.67 -18.08
N ILE A 132 8.77 3.49 -17.48
CA ILE A 132 9.99 2.98 -16.82
C ILE A 132 11.10 2.75 -17.86
N GLU A 133 10.77 2.11 -18.97
CA GLU A 133 11.71 1.80 -20.07
C GLU A 133 12.29 3.06 -20.71
N SER A 134 11.52 4.16 -20.74
CA SER A 134 12.01 5.47 -21.21
C SER A 134 13.08 6.11 -20.32
N GLY A 135 13.45 5.47 -19.20
CA GLY A 135 14.48 5.95 -18.27
C GLY A 135 13.98 6.99 -17.26
N LYS A 136 12.67 7.28 -17.23
CA LYS A 136 12.09 8.19 -16.25
C LYS A 136 12.11 7.58 -14.85
N LYS A 137 12.42 8.42 -13.86
CA LYS A 137 12.77 7.98 -12.50
C LYS A 137 11.73 8.32 -11.42
N ARG A 138 10.62 9.00 -11.76
CA ARG A 138 9.59 9.33 -10.76
C ARG A 138 8.66 8.13 -10.57
N LEU A 139 9.01 7.29 -9.62
CA LEU A 139 8.26 6.10 -9.21
C LEU A 139 7.78 6.27 -7.77
N SER A 140 6.58 5.76 -7.46
CA SER A 140 6.12 5.64 -6.06
C SER A 140 7.11 4.78 -5.25
N VAL A 141 7.09 4.90 -3.92
CA VAL A 141 7.97 4.08 -3.07
C VAL A 141 7.74 2.58 -3.33
N THR A 142 6.49 2.17 -3.54
CA THR A 142 6.12 0.78 -3.82
C THR A 142 6.71 0.27 -5.14
N SER A 143 6.53 1.00 -6.24
CA SER A 143 7.05 0.63 -7.57
C SER A 143 8.57 0.75 -7.65
N LEU A 144 9.15 1.77 -6.99
CA LEU A 144 10.60 1.91 -6.86
C LEU A 144 11.22 0.75 -6.08
N SER A 145 10.60 0.32 -4.98
CA SER A 145 11.06 -0.83 -4.19
C SER A 145 11.04 -2.12 -4.99
N CYS A 146 10.00 -2.32 -5.82
CA CYS A 146 9.95 -3.47 -6.73
C CYS A 146 11.07 -3.41 -7.77
N ASN A 147 11.23 -2.26 -8.43
CA ASN A 147 12.26 -2.05 -9.44
C ASN A 147 13.67 -2.28 -8.89
N LEU A 148 14.02 -1.67 -7.74
CA LEU A 148 15.34 -1.79 -7.12
C LEU A 148 15.63 -3.20 -6.59
N SER A 149 14.60 -3.96 -6.22
CA SER A 149 14.74 -5.33 -5.70
C SER A 149 14.58 -6.39 -6.79
N GLY A 150 14.33 -6.00 -8.04
CA GLY A 150 14.03 -6.94 -9.13
C GLY A 150 12.79 -7.80 -8.84
N VAL A 151 11.77 -7.23 -8.20
CA VAL A 151 10.44 -7.86 -8.08
C VAL A 151 9.62 -7.46 -9.30
N PRO A 152 9.13 -8.41 -10.10
CA PRO A 152 8.37 -8.08 -11.30
C PRO A 152 7.03 -7.44 -10.92
N LEU A 153 6.75 -6.31 -11.55
CA LEU A 153 5.43 -5.67 -11.50
C LEU A 153 4.44 -6.46 -12.35
N LYS A 154 3.19 -6.54 -11.89
CA LYS A 154 2.12 -7.23 -12.61
C LYS A 154 1.57 -6.37 -13.73
N ASN A 155 1.05 -7.01 -14.77
CA ASN A 155 0.50 -6.32 -15.95
C ASN A 155 -0.94 -6.75 -16.25
N SER A 156 -1.49 -6.25 -17.37
CA SER A 156 -2.86 -6.58 -17.82
C SER A 156 -3.10 -8.08 -18.05
N THR A 157 -2.08 -8.83 -18.42
CA THR A 157 -2.19 -10.29 -18.61
C THR A 157 -2.27 -11.00 -17.26
N ASP A 158 -1.57 -10.52 -16.23
CA ASP A 158 -1.72 -11.05 -14.88
C ASP A 158 -3.12 -10.77 -14.32
N LEU A 159 -3.69 -9.58 -14.56
CA LEU A 159 -5.07 -9.25 -14.20
C LEU A 159 -6.06 -10.20 -14.88
N ARG A 160 -5.94 -10.40 -16.20
CA ARG A 160 -6.81 -11.34 -16.95
C ARG A 160 -6.77 -12.77 -16.39
N LYS A 161 -5.63 -13.17 -15.82
CA LYS A 161 -5.41 -14.50 -15.26
C LYS A 161 -5.77 -14.61 -13.78
N GLY A 162 -6.26 -13.54 -13.14
CA GLY A 162 -6.54 -13.53 -11.69
C GLY A 162 -5.27 -13.65 -10.84
N LYS A 163 -4.12 -13.18 -11.33
CA LYS A 163 -2.82 -13.23 -10.64
C LYS A 163 -2.33 -11.87 -10.13
N ALA A 164 -3.20 -10.86 -10.23
CA ALA A 164 -2.91 -9.48 -9.84
C ALA A 164 -4.22 -8.73 -9.54
N LEU A 165 -4.09 -7.55 -8.95
CA LEU A 165 -5.19 -6.63 -8.68
C LEU A 165 -4.90 -5.26 -9.30
N SER A 166 -5.90 -4.56 -9.81
CA SER A 166 -5.72 -3.14 -10.11
C SER A 166 -5.65 -2.33 -8.81
N ALA A 167 -5.15 -1.11 -8.85
CA ALA A 167 -5.02 -0.29 -7.64
C ALA A 167 -6.40 0.02 -7.01
N GLU A 168 -7.43 0.08 -7.85
CA GLU A 168 -8.84 0.28 -7.48
C GLU A 168 -9.60 -1.02 -7.17
N ILE A 169 -8.93 -2.18 -7.24
CA ILE A 169 -9.47 -3.53 -6.98
C ILE A 169 -10.50 -4.03 -8.02
N ASP A 170 -11.35 -3.16 -8.56
CA ASP A 170 -12.50 -3.49 -9.41
C ASP A 170 -12.23 -3.40 -10.93
N ASN A 171 -11.02 -3.03 -11.35
CA ASN A 171 -10.61 -2.73 -12.73
C ASN A 171 -11.32 -1.52 -13.40
N TYR A 172 -12.12 -0.73 -12.67
CA TYR A 172 -12.95 0.32 -13.27
C TYR A 172 -12.13 1.33 -14.08
N MET A 173 -11.01 1.78 -13.55
CA MET A 173 -10.16 2.79 -14.21
C MET A 173 -9.52 2.23 -15.47
N TRP A 174 -9.10 0.97 -15.44
CA TRP A 174 -8.46 0.32 -16.59
C TRP A 174 -9.44 0.13 -17.75
N VAL A 175 -10.67 -0.24 -17.45
CA VAL A 175 -11.73 -0.44 -18.48
C VAL A 175 -12.19 0.91 -19.04
N ASN A 176 -12.57 1.85 -18.16
CA ASN A 176 -13.29 3.05 -18.57
C ASN A 176 -12.40 4.24 -18.93
N LYS A 177 -11.17 4.30 -18.42
CA LYS A 177 -10.24 5.43 -18.66
C LYS A 177 -9.06 5.07 -19.54
N LEU A 178 -8.59 3.82 -19.48
CA LEU A 178 -7.46 3.35 -20.28
C LEU A 178 -7.89 2.49 -21.48
N SER A 179 -9.19 2.25 -21.64
CA SER A 179 -9.77 1.45 -22.73
C SER A 179 -9.12 0.07 -22.87
N ILE A 180 -8.69 -0.53 -21.76
CA ILE A 180 -8.08 -1.86 -21.75
C ILE A 180 -9.21 -2.90 -21.82
N SER A 181 -9.08 -3.86 -22.74
CA SER A 181 -10.02 -4.99 -22.87
C SER A 181 -9.93 -5.91 -21.64
N LEU A 182 -10.74 -5.57 -20.64
CA LEU A 182 -10.95 -6.21 -19.35
C LEU A 182 -12.43 -6.05 -18.96
N LYS A 183 -12.86 -6.78 -17.93
CA LYS A 183 -14.18 -6.57 -17.31
C LYS A 183 -14.01 -5.83 -15.99
N VAL A 184 -14.91 -4.90 -15.71
CA VAL A 184 -15.10 -4.39 -14.34
C VAL A 184 -15.61 -5.56 -13.51
N ILE A 185 -14.96 -5.82 -12.39
CA ILE A 185 -15.30 -6.92 -11.48
C ILE A 185 -15.83 -6.34 -10.16
N LYS A 186 -16.49 -7.17 -9.37
CA LYS A 186 -16.85 -6.77 -8.00
C LYS A 186 -15.63 -6.94 -7.08
N PRO A 187 -15.46 -6.10 -6.04
CA PRO A 187 -14.39 -6.28 -5.05
C PRO A 187 -14.34 -7.68 -4.43
N GLU A 188 -15.49 -8.34 -4.24
CA GLU A 188 -15.56 -9.71 -3.70
C GLU A 188 -14.99 -10.75 -4.68
N THR A 189 -15.04 -10.47 -5.99
CA THR A 189 -14.39 -11.31 -7.00
C THR A 189 -12.88 -11.19 -6.93
N ALA A 190 -12.36 -9.99 -6.65
CA ALA A 190 -10.93 -9.74 -6.47
C ALA A 190 -10.34 -10.38 -5.20
N ALA A 191 -11.19 -10.67 -4.20
CA ALA A 191 -10.78 -11.28 -2.93
C ALA A 191 -10.70 -12.82 -2.96
N LYS A 192 -11.10 -13.47 -4.07
CA LYS A 192 -11.08 -14.94 -4.25
C LYS A 192 -9.83 -15.39 -4.99
#